data_AF-A0A3D2L7L3-F1
#
_entry.id   AF-A0A3D2L7L3-F1
#
_cell.length_a   1.000
_cell.length_b   1.000
_cell.length_c   1.000
_cell.angle_alpha   90.00
_cell.angle_beta   90.00
_cell.angle_gamma   90.00
#
_symmetry.space_group_name_H-M   'P 1'
#
loop_
_entity.id
_entity.type
_entity.pdbx_description
1 polymer ?
#
loop_
_entity_poly.entity_id
_entity_poly.type
_entity_poly.pdbx_seq_one_letter_code
_entity_poly.pdbx_strand_id
1 'polypeptide(L)'
;LRIILTLFFTTLLIAGALRTAPGRAQISSRLILGSLSIHGLLILLSPVFATSVMPVFYGDDPLNHSSGFQNLDRGANAFALVLPILVAYVGARPGLAWKGLALMIALASLVSFGVLGSSAAMFGAALTLVAFVIVRVFPKYGLRGLFTAVAAYIALAPILMSGLLYMLERSGVNLPGSFQSRAWSWEVVIGKIQETPLMGHGIEASKSWQDTYAAYPEWMAQLPDFWARYPVVPG
;
A
#
# COMPACT_ATOMS: atom_id res chain seq x y z
N LEU A 1 -9.91 17.83 -0.64
CA LEU A 1 -10.81 17.05 -1.53
C LEU A 1 -10.67 15.54 -1.34
N ARG A 2 -9.50 14.93 -1.56
CA ARG A 2 -9.31 13.46 -1.43
C ARG A 2 -9.67 12.89 -0.05
N ILE A 3 -9.20 13.49 1.05
CA ILE A 3 -9.56 13.05 2.41
C ILE A 3 -11.08 13.15 2.64
N ILE A 4 -11.70 14.22 2.17
CA ILE A 4 -13.15 14.44 2.26
C ILE A 4 -13.90 13.41 1.42
N LEU A 5 -13.43 13.10 0.20
CA LEU A 5 -14.01 12.07 -0.66
C LEU A 5 -13.82 10.67 -0.07
N THR A 6 -12.65 10.35 0.50
CA THR A 6 -12.41 9.08 1.19
C THR A 6 -13.31 8.95 2.40
N LEU A 7 -13.40 9.98 3.27
CA LEU A 7 -14.33 9.98 4.39
C LEU A 7 -15.78 9.85 3.91
N PHE A 8 -16.16 10.54 2.84
CA PHE A 8 -17.49 10.49 2.25
C PHE A 8 -17.82 9.10 1.69
N PHE A 9 -16.91 8.47 0.93
CA PHE A 9 -17.09 7.13 0.40
C PHE A 9 -17.02 6.05 1.49
N THR A 10 -16.17 6.19 2.50
CA THR A 10 -16.13 5.29 3.66
C THR A 10 -17.41 5.45 4.50
N THR A 11 -17.94 6.65 4.65
CA THR A 11 -19.22 6.91 5.33
C THR A 11 -20.38 6.37 4.51
N LEU A 12 -20.36 6.48 3.18
CA LEU A 12 -21.36 5.86 2.29
C LEU A 12 -21.26 4.33 2.28
N LEU A 13 -20.06 3.77 2.39
CA LEU A 13 -19.83 2.33 2.49
C LEU A 13 -20.37 1.79 3.82
N ILE A 14 -20.05 2.47 4.93
CA ILE A 14 -20.54 2.13 6.27
C ILE A 14 -22.05 2.36 6.36
N ALA A 15 -22.57 3.49 5.87
CA ALA A 15 -24.00 3.76 5.82
C ALA A 15 -24.73 2.77 4.89
N GLY A 16 -24.13 2.38 3.76
CA GLY A 16 -24.66 1.36 2.86
C GLY A 16 -24.68 -0.02 3.51
N ALA A 17 -23.66 -0.37 4.29
CA ALA A 17 -23.59 -1.59 5.07
C ALA A 17 -24.55 -1.60 6.28
N LEU A 18 -24.82 -0.44 6.89
CA LEU A 18 -25.73 -0.29 8.03
C LEU A 18 -27.20 -0.17 7.60
N ARG A 19 -27.46 0.37 6.40
CA ARG A 19 -28.81 0.64 5.86
C ARG A 19 -29.35 -0.53 5.04
N THR A 20 -28.72 -1.70 5.07
CA THR A 20 -29.21 -2.91 4.40
C THR A 20 -30.55 -3.37 4.99
N ALA A 21 -31.63 -2.87 4.40
CA ALA A 21 -32.89 -3.56 4.25
C ALA A 21 -32.68 -4.82 3.37
N PRO A 22 -33.46 -5.91 3.58
CA PRO A 22 -33.32 -7.15 2.80
C PRO A 22 -33.59 -6.91 1.31
N GLY A 23 -32.76 -7.48 0.42
CA GLY A 23 -32.96 -7.43 -1.04
C GLY A 23 -31.70 -7.12 -1.87
N ARG A 24 -31.82 -6.26 -2.89
CA ARG A 24 -30.82 -6.00 -3.96
C ARG A 24 -29.41 -5.66 -3.46
N ALA A 25 -29.27 -4.99 -2.31
CA ALA A 25 -27.98 -4.66 -1.71
C ALA A 25 -27.17 -5.90 -1.25
N GLN A 26 -27.86 -7.00 -0.90
CA GLN A 26 -27.19 -8.26 -0.58
C GLN A 26 -26.57 -8.92 -1.82
N ILE A 27 -27.22 -8.79 -2.98
CA ILE A 27 -26.70 -9.36 -4.24
C ILE A 27 -25.42 -8.63 -4.63
N SER A 28 -25.43 -7.30 -4.66
CA SER A 28 -24.22 -6.49 -4.95
C SER A 28 -23.08 -6.79 -3.98
N SER A 29 -23.37 -6.89 -2.68
CA SER A 29 -22.36 -7.22 -1.67
C SER A 29 -21.77 -8.61 -1.88
N ARG A 30 -22.59 -9.61 -2.22
CA ARG A 30 -22.13 -10.97 -2.53
C ARG A 30 -21.31 -11.03 -3.81
N LEU A 31 -21.68 -10.27 -4.83
CA LEU A 31 -20.92 -10.19 -6.09
C LEU A 31 -19.56 -9.54 -5.86
N ILE A 32 -19.49 -8.45 -5.09
CA ILE A 32 -18.22 -7.82 -4.71
C ILE A 32 -17.36 -8.82 -3.93
N LEU A 33 -17.90 -9.46 -2.89
CA LEU A 33 -17.15 -10.46 -2.12
C LEU A 33 -16.69 -11.65 -2.96
N GLY A 34 -17.52 -12.10 -3.91
CA GLY A 34 -17.17 -13.14 -4.87
C GLY A 34 -16.00 -12.72 -5.77
N SER A 35 -16.06 -11.51 -6.32
CA SER A 35 -14.97 -10.93 -7.12
C SER A 35 -13.68 -10.79 -6.31
N LEU A 36 -13.75 -10.28 -5.08
CA LEU A 36 -12.61 -10.20 -4.16
C LEU A 36 -12.02 -11.56 -3.82
N SER A 37 -12.87 -12.58 -3.67
CA SER A 37 -12.43 -13.95 -3.38
C SER A 37 -11.74 -14.59 -4.60
N ILE A 38 -12.26 -14.37 -5.81
CA ILE A 38 -11.63 -14.83 -7.05
C ILE A 38 -10.29 -14.13 -7.25
N HIS A 39 -10.24 -12.81 -7.13
CA HIS A 39 -8.99 -12.04 -7.22
C HIS A 39 -7.97 -12.51 -6.18
N GLY A 40 -8.41 -12.69 -4.93
CA GLY A 40 -7.56 -13.22 -3.87
C GLY A 40 -7.04 -14.61 -4.18
N LEU A 41 -7.87 -15.52 -4.70
CA LEU A 41 -7.46 -16.86 -5.11
C LEU A 41 -6.41 -16.80 -6.22
N LEU A 42 -6.61 -15.95 -7.24
CA LEU A 42 -5.62 -15.78 -8.32
C LEU A 42 -4.28 -15.29 -7.78
N ILE A 43 -4.29 -14.33 -6.85
CA ILE A 43 -3.07 -13.85 -6.20
C ILE A 43 -2.41 -14.95 -5.37
N LEU A 44 -3.16 -15.72 -4.57
CA LEU A 44 -2.62 -16.81 -3.75
C LEU A 44 -2.03 -17.96 -4.59
N LEU A 45 -2.57 -18.21 -5.78
CA LEU A 45 -2.07 -19.23 -6.70
C LEU A 45 -0.89 -18.73 -7.53
N SER A 46 -0.73 -17.42 -7.68
CA SER A 46 0.28 -16.85 -8.56
C SER A 46 1.74 -17.19 -8.20
N PRO A 47 2.17 -17.36 -6.94
CA PRO A 47 3.52 -17.84 -6.65
C PRO A 47 3.86 -19.20 -7.28
N VAL A 48 2.85 -20.04 -7.52
CA VAL A 48 3.01 -21.38 -8.08
C VAL A 48 2.90 -21.37 -9.60
N PHE A 49 1.94 -20.61 -10.14
CA PHE A 49 1.58 -20.69 -11.56
C PHE A 49 2.07 -19.53 -12.41
N ALA A 50 2.52 -18.41 -11.84
CA ALA A 50 2.85 -17.20 -12.61
C ALA A 50 3.90 -17.47 -13.69
N THR A 51 4.95 -18.23 -13.38
CA THR A 51 6.02 -18.56 -14.33
C THR A 51 5.53 -19.41 -15.50
N SER A 52 4.65 -20.37 -15.24
CA SER A 52 4.06 -21.25 -16.28
C SER A 52 3.03 -20.52 -17.15
N VAL A 53 2.35 -19.53 -16.58
CA VAL A 53 1.23 -18.83 -17.23
C VAL A 53 1.70 -17.56 -17.97
N MET A 54 2.84 -16.96 -17.57
CA MET A 54 3.36 -15.74 -18.18
C MET A 54 3.55 -15.85 -19.71
N PRO A 55 4.12 -16.94 -20.26
CA PRO A 55 4.30 -17.08 -21.70
C PRO A 55 2.99 -17.12 -22.49
N VAL A 56 1.90 -17.62 -21.87
CA VAL A 56 0.57 -17.70 -22.51
C VAL A 56 -0.01 -16.31 -22.78
N PHE A 57 0.25 -15.34 -21.90
CA PHE A 57 -0.32 -13.98 -21.99
C PHE A 57 0.64 -12.96 -22.58
N TYR A 58 1.94 -13.12 -22.36
CA TYR A 58 2.97 -12.14 -22.73
C TYR A 58 3.92 -12.63 -23.83
N GLY A 59 3.71 -13.86 -24.35
CA GLY A 59 4.57 -14.48 -25.36
C GLY A 59 5.93 -14.91 -24.78
N ASP A 60 6.87 -15.28 -25.65
CA ASP A 60 8.19 -15.77 -25.22
C ASP A 60 9.24 -14.67 -25.03
N ASP A 61 8.90 -13.40 -25.31
CA ASP A 61 9.82 -12.28 -25.14
C ASP A 61 10.05 -11.96 -23.64
N PRO A 62 11.30 -12.09 -23.14
CA PRO A 62 11.63 -11.81 -21.74
C PRO A 62 11.33 -10.37 -21.30
N LEU A 63 11.35 -9.40 -22.22
CA LEU A 63 11.00 -8.02 -21.91
C LEU A 63 9.52 -7.89 -21.54
N ASN A 64 8.65 -8.62 -22.21
CA ASN A 64 7.21 -8.62 -21.93
C ASN A 64 6.88 -9.38 -20.63
N HIS A 65 7.69 -10.38 -20.26
CA HIS A 65 7.53 -11.09 -18.97
C HIS A 65 7.68 -10.14 -17.79
N SER A 66 8.64 -9.20 -17.85
CA SER A 66 8.84 -8.20 -16.81
C SER A 66 7.59 -7.36 -16.55
N SER A 67 6.85 -7.02 -17.61
CA SER A 67 5.58 -6.28 -17.52
C SER A 67 4.47 -7.11 -16.86
N GLY A 68 4.45 -8.42 -17.12
CA GLY A 68 3.50 -9.34 -16.49
C GLY A 68 3.71 -9.50 -15.00
N PHE A 69 4.97 -9.61 -14.55
CA PHE A 69 5.29 -9.61 -13.11
C PHE A 69 4.96 -8.27 -12.45
N GLN A 70 5.16 -7.13 -13.12
CA GLN A 70 4.70 -5.83 -12.60
C GLN A 70 3.18 -5.76 -12.45
N ASN A 71 2.42 -6.32 -13.40
CA ASN A 71 0.95 -6.39 -13.29
C ASN A 71 0.52 -7.28 -12.13
N LEU A 72 1.24 -8.37 -11.88
CA LEU A 72 1.00 -9.24 -10.74
C LEU A 72 1.28 -8.53 -9.41
N ASP A 73 2.37 -7.77 -9.31
CA ASP A 73 2.68 -6.95 -8.13
C ASP A 73 1.61 -5.87 -7.90
N ARG A 74 1.13 -5.20 -8.94
CA ARG A 74 -0.02 -4.27 -8.83
C ARG A 74 -1.27 -4.98 -8.33
N GLY A 75 -1.55 -6.18 -8.84
CA GLY A 75 -2.66 -7.02 -8.40
C GLY A 75 -2.56 -7.44 -6.92
N ALA A 76 -1.35 -7.77 -6.46
CA ALA A 76 -1.07 -8.11 -5.07
C ALA A 76 -1.28 -6.90 -4.14
N ASN A 77 -0.77 -5.72 -4.52
CA ASN A 77 -1.00 -4.48 -3.78
C ASN A 77 -2.49 -4.10 -3.73
N ALA A 78 -3.22 -4.26 -4.84
CA ALA A 78 -4.66 -4.04 -4.86
C ALA A 78 -5.39 -5.03 -3.94
N PHE A 79 -4.98 -6.30 -3.92
CA PHE A 79 -5.56 -7.30 -3.02
C PHE A 79 -5.28 -6.97 -1.54
N ALA A 80 -4.08 -6.50 -1.21
CA ALA A 80 -3.74 -6.11 0.16
C ALA A 80 -4.66 -5.02 0.73
N LEU A 81 -5.19 -4.11 -0.11
CA LEU A 81 -6.15 -3.07 0.32
C LEU A 81 -7.51 -3.65 0.73
N VAL A 82 -7.95 -4.72 0.08
CA VAL A 82 -9.26 -5.35 0.28
C VAL A 82 -9.19 -6.57 1.21
N LEU A 83 -8.00 -7.11 1.45
CA LEU A 83 -7.74 -8.24 2.34
C LEU A 83 -8.35 -8.06 3.75
N PRO A 84 -8.23 -6.90 4.43
CA PRO A 84 -8.82 -6.71 5.76
C PRO A 84 -10.34 -6.86 5.75
N ILE A 85 -11.01 -6.42 4.67
CA ILE A 85 -12.46 -6.54 4.51
C ILE A 85 -12.86 -8.00 4.37
N LEU A 86 -12.14 -8.75 3.54
CA LEU A 86 -12.37 -10.18 3.33
C LEU A 86 -12.15 -10.98 4.62
N VAL A 87 -11.02 -10.74 5.30
CA VAL A 87 -10.67 -11.42 6.56
C VAL A 87 -11.68 -11.08 7.66
N ALA A 88 -12.08 -9.81 7.80
CA ALA A 88 -13.08 -9.41 8.77
C ALA A 88 -14.46 -10.03 8.47
N TYR A 89 -14.87 -10.07 7.19
CA TYR A 89 -16.14 -10.66 6.78
C TYR A 89 -16.20 -12.15 7.10
N VAL A 90 -15.15 -12.90 6.77
CA VAL A 90 -15.05 -14.34 7.07
C VAL A 90 -14.95 -14.55 8.58
N GLY A 91 -14.10 -13.78 9.27
CA GLY A 91 -13.85 -13.92 10.71
C GLY A 91 -15.02 -13.52 11.62
N ALA A 92 -15.94 -12.68 11.14
CA ALA A 92 -17.15 -12.29 11.85
C ALA A 92 -18.21 -13.40 11.89
N ARG A 93 -18.07 -14.46 11.09
CA ARG A 93 -19.01 -15.59 11.08
C ARG A 93 -18.92 -16.40 12.38
N PRO A 94 -20.04 -16.93 12.89
CA PRO A 94 -20.06 -17.73 14.11
C PRO A 94 -19.38 -19.08 13.89
N GLY A 95 -18.52 -19.48 14.84
CA GLY A 95 -17.81 -20.77 14.82
C GLY A 95 -16.29 -20.64 14.68
N LEU A 96 -15.57 -21.64 15.18
CA LEU A 96 -14.10 -21.63 15.18
C LEU A 96 -13.51 -21.83 13.77
N ALA A 97 -14.18 -22.64 12.94
CA ALA A 97 -13.75 -22.91 11.57
C ALA A 97 -13.59 -21.64 10.73
N TRP A 98 -14.52 -20.69 10.85
CA TRP A 98 -14.46 -19.41 10.12
C TRP A 98 -13.33 -18.50 10.60
N LYS A 99 -13.03 -18.50 11.89
CA LYS A 99 -11.87 -17.79 12.45
C LYS A 99 -10.56 -18.40 11.94
N GLY A 100 -10.49 -19.74 11.89
CA GLY A 100 -9.39 -20.48 11.30
C GLY A 100 -9.20 -20.15 9.82
N LEU A 101 -10.28 -20.13 9.05
CA LEU A 101 -10.25 -19.76 7.63
C LEU A 101 -9.80 -18.31 7.41
N ALA A 102 -10.31 -17.36 8.20
CA ALA A 102 -9.89 -15.96 8.14
C ALA A 102 -8.39 -15.79 8.43
N LEU A 103 -7.88 -16.49 9.45
CA LEU A 103 -6.45 -16.51 9.77
C LEU A 103 -5.63 -17.15 8.66
N MET A 104 -6.09 -18.28 8.11
CA MET A 104 -5.44 -18.96 6.98
C MET A 104 -5.34 -18.03 5.76
N ILE A 105 -6.41 -17.33 5.40
CA ILE A 105 -6.41 -16.37 4.28
C ILE A 105 -5.37 -15.26 4.53
N ALA A 106 -5.32 -14.70 5.73
CA ALA A 106 -4.37 -13.64 6.05
C ALA A 106 -2.91 -14.12 6.01
N LEU A 107 -2.62 -15.30 6.57
CA LEU A 107 -1.28 -15.89 6.57
C LEU A 107 -0.85 -16.33 5.17
N ALA A 108 -1.73 -16.98 4.41
CA ALA A 108 -1.47 -17.37 3.03
C ALA A 108 -1.20 -16.13 2.15
N SER A 109 -1.93 -15.04 2.37
CA SER A 109 -1.70 -13.77 1.67
C SER A 109 -0.33 -13.18 2.02
N LEU A 110 0.04 -13.16 3.30
CA LEU A 110 1.35 -12.69 3.75
C LEU A 110 2.49 -13.48 3.09
N VAL A 111 2.39 -14.81 3.09
CA VAL A 111 3.37 -15.70 2.44
C VAL A 111 3.41 -15.45 0.93
N SER A 112 2.24 -15.38 0.28
CA SER A 112 2.13 -15.13 -1.16
C SER A 112 2.78 -13.81 -1.54
N PHE A 113 2.52 -12.73 -0.80
CA PHE A 113 3.14 -11.43 -1.05
C PHE A 113 4.66 -11.46 -0.88
N GLY A 114 5.16 -12.21 0.11
CA GLY A 114 6.58 -12.43 0.31
C GLY A 114 7.24 -13.14 -0.88
N VAL A 115 6.64 -14.23 -1.37
CA VAL A 115 7.18 -14.98 -2.52
C VAL A 115 7.14 -14.16 -3.81
N LEU A 116 6.10 -13.34 -3.99
CA LEU A 116 6.00 -12.42 -5.14
C LEU A 116 6.95 -11.21 -5.06
N GLY A 117 7.64 -11.01 -3.93
CA GLY A 117 8.49 -9.83 -3.71
C GLY A 117 7.70 -8.53 -3.49
N SER A 118 6.38 -8.62 -3.28
CA SER A 118 5.50 -7.46 -3.09
C SER A 118 5.60 -6.94 -1.66
N SER A 119 6.66 -6.16 -1.40
CA SER A 119 6.99 -5.70 -0.05
C SER A 119 5.88 -4.86 0.59
N ALA A 120 5.26 -3.96 -0.17
CA ALA A 120 4.18 -3.11 0.35
C ALA A 120 2.93 -3.94 0.74
N ALA A 121 2.50 -4.86 -0.12
CA ALA A 121 1.41 -5.78 0.17
C ALA A 121 1.72 -6.67 1.39
N MET A 122 2.95 -7.17 1.50
CA MET A 122 3.42 -7.97 2.63
C MET A 122 3.35 -7.20 3.95
N PHE A 123 3.88 -5.97 4.01
CA PHE A 123 3.76 -5.12 5.20
C PHE A 123 2.30 -4.80 5.52
N GLY A 124 1.47 -4.54 4.50
CA GLY A 124 0.03 -4.32 4.68
C GLY A 124 -0.67 -5.52 5.35
N ALA A 125 -0.38 -6.74 4.90
CA ALA A 125 -0.92 -7.97 5.50
C ALA A 125 -0.42 -8.18 6.94
N ALA A 126 0.87 -7.95 7.19
CA ALA A 126 1.46 -8.08 8.53
C ALA A 126 0.83 -7.07 9.51
N LEU A 127 0.74 -5.80 9.12
CA LEU A 127 0.11 -4.75 9.92
C LEU A 127 -1.39 -5.00 10.15
N THR A 128 -2.07 -5.62 9.18
CA THR A 128 -3.47 -6.06 9.34
C THR A 128 -3.60 -7.11 10.45
N LEU A 129 -2.71 -8.12 10.49
CA LEU A 129 -2.68 -9.11 11.57
C LEU A 129 -2.42 -8.46 12.92
N VAL A 130 -1.45 -7.55 13.00
CA VAL A 130 -1.13 -6.80 14.22
C VAL A 130 -2.33 -5.98 14.68
N ALA A 131 -3.00 -5.27 13.76
CA ALA A 131 -4.19 -4.49 14.04
C ALA A 131 -5.33 -5.36 14.60
N PHE A 132 -5.55 -6.56 14.02
CA PHE A 132 -6.53 -7.50 14.54
C PHE A 132 -6.21 -7.95 15.97
N VAL A 133 -4.95 -8.24 16.27
CA VAL A 133 -4.51 -8.60 17.63
C VAL A 133 -4.74 -7.43 18.59
N ILE A 134 -4.35 -6.21 18.22
CA ILE A 134 -4.54 -5.00 19.04
C ILE A 134 -6.02 -4.78 19.36
N VAL A 135 -6.90 -4.83 18.35
CA VAL A 135 -8.35 -4.63 18.56
C VAL A 135 -8.95 -5.77 19.39
N ARG A 136 -8.44 -7.00 19.27
CA ARG A 136 -8.91 -8.14 20.06
C ARG A 136 -8.48 -8.06 21.53
N VAL A 137 -7.25 -7.61 21.80
CA VAL A 137 -6.72 -7.45 23.17
C VAL A 137 -7.31 -6.20 23.83
N PHE A 138 -7.50 -5.12 23.07
CA PHE A 138 -8.02 -3.83 23.55
C PHE A 138 -9.34 -3.46 22.84
N PRO A 139 -10.46 -4.16 23.07
CA PRO A 139 -11.69 -3.96 22.29
C PRO A 139 -12.30 -2.55 22.42
N LYS A 140 -12.12 -1.87 23.57
CA LYS A 140 -12.65 -0.52 23.79
C LYS A 140 -11.81 0.59 23.16
N TYR A 141 -10.49 0.42 23.14
CA TYR A 141 -9.54 1.49 22.80
C TYR A 141 -8.64 1.19 21.60
N GLY A 142 -8.54 -0.08 21.17
CA GLY A 142 -7.59 -0.51 20.14
C GLY A 142 -7.80 0.19 18.81
N LEU A 143 -9.05 0.33 18.35
CA LEU A 143 -9.34 1.04 17.12
C LEU A 143 -9.02 2.54 17.23
N ARG A 144 -9.36 3.17 18.37
CA ARG A 144 -8.99 4.58 18.64
C ARG A 144 -7.48 4.75 18.65
N GLY A 145 -6.76 3.88 19.36
CA GLY A 145 -5.30 3.89 19.44
C GLY A 145 -4.63 3.74 18.07
N LEU A 146 -5.13 2.83 17.22
CA LEU A 146 -4.64 2.66 15.85
C LEU A 146 -4.85 3.92 15.02
N PHE A 147 -6.04 4.51 15.02
CA PHE A 147 -6.31 5.75 14.28
C PHE A 147 -5.49 6.93 14.82
N THR A 148 -5.34 7.06 16.14
CA THR A 148 -4.48 8.08 16.75
C THR A 148 -3.02 7.88 16.37
N ALA A 149 -2.52 6.64 16.37
CA ALA A 149 -1.15 6.33 15.95
C ALA A 149 -0.91 6.67 14.47
N VAL A 150 -1.85 6.33 13.59
CA VAL A 150 -1.78 6.70 12.16
C VAL A 150 -1.82 8.23 11.99
N ALA A 151 -2.71 8.92 12.70
CA ALA A 151 -2.78 10.38 12.65
C ALA A 151 -1.48 11.04 13.14
N ALA A 152 -0.92 10.54 14.25
CA ALA A 152 0.34 11.00 14.79
C ALA A 152 1.50 10.73 13.81
N TYR A 153 1.55 9.54 13.19
CA TYR A 153 2.54 9.21 12.17
C TYR A 153 2.46 10.17 10.98
N ILE A 154 1.27 10.45 10.45
CA ILE A 154 1.09 11.38 9.33
C ILE A 154 1.54 12.79 9.72
N ALA A 155 1.14 13.28 10.91
CA ALA A 155 1.49 14.60 11.39
C ALA A 155 2.99 14.76 11.64
N LEU A 156 3.64 13.70 12.13
CA LEU A 156 5.07 13.69 12.45
C LEU A 156 5.93 13.17 11.30
N ALA A 157 5.35 12.78 10.16
CA ALA A 157 6.08 12.18 9.04
C ALA A 157 7.27 13.03 8.58
N PRO A 158 7.17 14.37 8.41
CA PRO A 158 8.33 15.18 8.04
C PRO A 158 9.49 15.07 9.03
N ILE A 159 9.20 15.05 10.33
CA ILE A 159 10.20 14.97 11.41
C ILE A 159 10.81 13.57 11.45
N LEU A 160 9.97 12.53 11.39
CA LEU A 160 10.40 11.14 11.40
C LEU A 160 11.28 10.81 10.19
N MET A 161 10.88 11.27 9.00
CA MET A 161 11.65 11.08 7.76
C MET A 161 12.94 11.89 7.79
N SER A 162 12.93 13.13 8.26
CA SER A 162 14.17 13.94 8.41
C SER A 162 15.18 13.23 9.33
N GLY A 163 14.72 12.73 10.48
CA GLY A 163 15.57 11.99 11.41
C GLY A 163 16.10 10.69 10.81
N LEU A 164 15.26 9.95 10.09
CA LEU A 164 15.66 8.71 9.43
C LEU A 164 16.72 8.95 8.35
N LEU A 165 16.53 9.97 7.49
CA LEU A 165 17.49 10.34 6.46
C LEU A 165 18.84 10.74 7.06
N TYR A 166 18.83 11.56 8.10
CA TYR A 166 20.05 11.95 8.82
C TYR A 166 20.80 10.75 9.41
N MET A 167 20.08 9.76 9.95
CA MET A 167 20.70 8.52 10.44
C MET A 167 21.25 7.67 9.31
N LEU A 168 20.56 7.58 8.17
CA LEU A 168 20.99 6.84 6.99
C LEU A 168 22.30 7.42 6.43
N GLU A 169 22.37 8.73 6.22
CA GLU A 169 23.58 9.42 5.76
C GLU A 169 24.78 9.12 6.67
N ARG A 170 24.58 9.17 7.99
CA ARG A 170 25.64 8.89 8.97
C ARG A 170 26.04 7.43 9.06
N SER A 171 25.15 6.52 8.70
CA SER A 171 25.43 5.08 8.74
C SER A 171 26.33 4.61 7.59
N GLY A 172 26.49 5.42 6.54
CA GLY A 172 27.25 5.05 5.34
C GLY A 172 26.67 3.86 4.57
N VAL A 173 25.42 3.48 4.84
CA VAL A 173 24.73 2.37 4.16
C VAL A 173 24.21 2.85 2.81
N ASN A 174 24.70 2.24 1.74
CA ASN A 174 24.17 2.48 0.40
C ASN A 174 22.84 1.74 0.22
N LEU A 175 21.77 2.49 -0.04
CA LEU A 175 20.46 1.91 -0.33
C LEU A 175 20.40 1.46 -1.80
N PRO A 176 19.63 0.40 -2.12
CA PRO A 176 19.31 0.08 -3.51
C PRO A 176 18.68 1.29 -4.21
N GLY A 177 18.95 1.48 -5.51
CA GLY A 177 18.58 2.70 -6.22
C GLY A 177 17.11 3.12 -6.09
N SER A 178 16.16 2.18 -6.01
CA SER A 178 14.73 2.50 -5.81
C SER A 178 14.37 2.97 -4.40
N PHE A 179 15.14 2.58 -3.37
CA PHE A 179 15.00 3.11 -2.02
C PHE A 179 15.71 4.46 -1.90
N GLN A 180 16.90 4.58 -2.50
CA GLN A 180 17.65 5.83 -2.54
C GLN A 180 16.87 6.94 -3.25
N SER A 181 16.24 6.64 -4.38
CA SER A 181 15.41 7.59 -5.11
C SER A 181 14.27 8.15 -4.26
N ARG A 182 13.64 7.31 -3.41
CA ARG A 182 12.57 7.73 -2.49
C ARG A 182 13.11 8.53 -1.31
N ALA A 183 14.32 8.23 -0.85
CA ALA A 183 15.00 9.02 0.18
C ALA A 183 15.23 10.46 -0.32
N TRP A 184 15.77 10.61 -1.54
CA TRP A 184 15.93 11.91 -2.19
C TRP A 184 14.61 12.63 -2.45
N SER A 185 13.53 11.92 -2.82
CA SER A 185 12.19 12.53 -2.89
C SER A 185 11.77 13.16 -1.57
N TRP A 186 12.08 12.53 -0.44
CA TRP A 186 11.81 13.08 0.89
C TRP A 186 12.70 14.28 1.22
N GLU A 187 13.96 14.29 0.81
CA GLU A 187 14.85 15.47 0.95
C GLU A 187 14.26 16.69 0.23
N VAL A 188 13.77 16.53 -1.00
CA VAL A 188 13.08 17.60 -1.73
C VAL A 188 11.82 18.05 -1.00
N VAL A 189 10.96 17.12 -0.55
CA VAL A 189 9.73 17.45 0.18
C VAL A 189 10.03 18.22 1.46
N ILE A 190 11.05 17.81 2.22
CA ILE A 190 11.47 18.49 3.46
C ILE A 190 11.97 19.91 3.13
N GLY A 191 12.79 20.07 2.09
CA GLY A 191 13.23 21.37 1.60
C GLY A 191 12.04 22.27 1.22
N LYS A 192 11.05 21.74 0.52
CA LYS A 192 9.81 22.46 0.18
C LYS A 192 9.05 22.87 1.45
N ILE A 193 8.88 21.99 2.44
CA ILE A 193 8.20 22.35 3.70
C ILE A 193 8.86 23.56 4.38
N GLN A 194 10.20 23.68 4.32
CA GLN A 194 10.92 24.82 4.89
C GLN A 194 10.64 26.14 4.18
N GLU A 195 10.22 26.12 2.91
CA GLU A 195 9.86 27.34 2.17
C GLU A 195 8.55 27.98 2.70
N THR A 196 7.58 27.17 3.15
CA THR A 196 6.29 27.65 3.70
C THR A 196 5.82 26.86 4.94
N PRO A 197 6.55 26.91 6.06
CA PRO A 197 6.36 25.98 7.18
C PRO A 197 5.02 26.14 7.93
N LEU A 198 4.43 27.35 7.90
CA LEU A 198 3.19 27.66 8.64
C LEU A 198 1.93 27.49 7.78
N MET A 199 1.97 27.96 6.54
CA MET A 199 0.80 27.97 5.65
C MET A 199 0.75 26.74 4.72
N GLY A 200 1.90 26.09 4.50
CA GLY A 200 2.06 25.03 3.52
C GLY A 200 1.89 25.50 2.09
N HIS A 201 2.12 24.58 1.15
CA HIS A 201 2.06 24.85 -0.29
C HIS A 201 0.68 24.57 -0.92
N GLY A 202 -0.27 24.01 -0.16
CA GLY A 202 -1.59 23.59 -0.64
C GLY A 202 -1.67 22.12 -1.09
N ILE A 203 -2.90 21.63 -1.31
CA ILE A 203 -3.23 20.19 -1.45
C ILE A 203 -2.70 19.56 -2.76
N GLU A 204 -2.28 20.35 -3.74
CA GLU A 204 -1.78 19.87 -5.04
C GLU A 204 -0.41 20.44 -5.45
N ALA A 205 0.31 21.04 -4.49
CA ALA A 205 1.61 21.66 -4.78
C ALA A 205 2.63 20.71 -5.40
N SER A 206 2.61 19.44 -4.99
CA SER A 206 3.54 18.44 -5.54
C SER A 206 3.42 18.26 -7.05
N LYS A 207 2.26 18.59 -7.64
CA LYS A 207 2.05 18.54 -9.10
C LYS A 207 2.65 19.73 -9.84
N SER A 208 2.90 20.85 -9.17
CA SER A 208 3.55 22.01 -9.78
C SER A 208 5.07 21.97 -9.64
N TRP A 209 5.62 21.08 -8.82
CA TRP A 209 7.06 20.88 -8.71
C TRP A 209 7.58 20.15 -9.93
N GLN A 210 8.54 20.77 -10.63
CA GLN A 210 9.12 20.27 -11.89
C GLN A 210 10.59 19.82 -11.70
N ASP A 211 11.02 19.65 -10.45
CA ASP A 211 12.36 19.19 -10.10
C ASP A 211 12.61 17.79 -10.69
N THR A 212 13.58 17.68 -11.58
CA THR A 212 14.07 16.40 -12.12
C THR A 212 15.40 16.01 -11.49
N TYR A 213 15.81 14.75 -11.63
CA TYR A 213 17.12 14.32 -11.11
C TYR A 213 18.27 15.13 -11.72
N ALA A 214 18.15 15.64 -12.94
CA ALA A 214 19.13 16.54 -13.55
C ALA A 214 19.40 17.82 -12.74
N ALA A 215 18.45 18.27 -11.91
CA ALA A 215 18.63 19.42 -11.03
C ALA A 215 19.55 19.14 -9.82
N TYR A 216 19.92 17.86 -9.60
CA TYR A 216 20.73 17.41 -8.47
C TYR A 216 21.95 16.59 -8.97
N PRO A 217 23.04 17.27 -9.38
CA PRO A 217 24.21 16.62 -9.98
C PRO A 217 24.84 15.52 -9.11
N GLU A 218 24.87 15.71 -7.80
CA GLU A 218 25.41 14.75 -6.82
C GLU A 218 24.61 13.44 -6.76
N TRP A 219 23.29 13.51 -6.99
CA TRP A 219 22.43 12.32 -7.07
C TRP A 219 22.54 11.65 -8.43
N MET A 220 22.63 12.45 -9.50
CA MET A 220 22.82 11.96 -10.86
C MET A 220 24.12 11.20 -11.05
N ALA A 221 25.19 11.57 -10.35
CA ALA A 221 26.45 10.82 -10.39
C ALA A 221 26.31 9.36 -9.91
N GLN A 222 25.24 9.04 -9.20
CA GLN A 222 24.95 7.72 -8.63
C GLN A 222 23.86 6.96 -9.40
N LEU A 223 23.27 7.58 -10.41
CA LEU A 223 22.17 7.02 -11.21
C LEU A 223 22.58 6.89 -12.69
N PRO A 224 21.99 5.94 -13.43
CA PRO A 224 22.14 5.91 -14.88
C PRO A 224 21.58 7.19 -15.54
N ASP A 225 22.21 7.65 -16.62
CA ASP A 225 21.88 8.91 -17.31
C ASP A 225 20.40 9.07 -17.69
N PHE A 226 19.70 7.97 -17.97
CA PHE A 226 18.28 8.00 -18.32
C PHE A 226 17.39 8.55 -17.19
N TRP A 227 17.86 8.57 -15.93
CA TRP A 227 17.15 9.14 -14.79
C TRP A 227 17.03 10.66 -14.84
N ALA A 228 17.89 11.35 -15.60
CA ALA A 228 17.97 12.82 -15.66
C ALA A 228 16.61 13.50 -15.94
N ARG A 229 15.77 12.85 -16.76
CA ARG A 229 14.46 13.36 -17.19
C ARG A 229 13.30 13.01 -16.25
N TYR A 230 13.52 12.15 -15.25
CA TYR A 230 12.46 11.73 -14.35
C TYR A 230 12.24 12.77 -13.24
N PRO A 231 10.99 13.05 -12.87
CA PRO A 231 10.69 13.91 -11.73
C PRO A 231 11.15 13.25 -10.43
N VAL A 232 11.72 14.04 -9.53
CA VAL A 232 12.19 13.57 -8.22
C VAL A 232 11.00 13.29 -7.30
N VAL A 233 9.98 14.15 -7.32
CA VAL A 233 8.75 13.96 -6.56
C VAL A 233 7.64 13.58 -7.54
N PRO A 234 7.08 12.35 -7.46
CA PRO A 234 5.92 11.98 -8.25
C PRO A 234 4.70 12.80 -7.80
N GLY A 235 4.07 13.51 -8.76
CA GLY A 235 2.80 14.24 -8.55
C GLY A 235 1.57 13.35 -8.39
#